data_AF-A0A9X4AUH1-F1
#
_entry.id   AF-A0A9X4AUH1-F1
#
_cell.length_a   1.000
_cell.length_b   1.000
_cell.length_c   1.000
_cell.angle_alpha   90.00
_cell.angle_beta   90.00
_cell.angle_gamma   90.00
#
_symmetry.space_group_name_H-M   'P 1'
#
loop_
_entity.id
_entity.type
_entity.pdbx_description
1 polymer ?
#
loop_
_entity_poly.entity_id
_entity_poly.type
_entity_poly.pdbx_seq_one_letter_code
_entity_poly.pdbx_strand_id
1 'polypeptide(L)'
;MSNTSVQIPNRFEGLERMIRHGDELSSIVRPVRGALNAIDEIYDDMQSACQGAFLVLHGQPGSGKSTFLHTLKLFRDGVRTIKVDAEQPIPEALEELLEPHERLRVVVLAGREALPSTSEADMELALHAINQFIRSREGQRTLVVWPCTGEDVAQRILAKANKIGGDALLGVYDKGYCFEGPPKSEYVDIARGTIQALNGGASLIALGITEERARELAAKATTIGNFFNSLRMEERRNRTALANLLPEQARHNLWIVVIAGNDPETEVGTLTSGAHFSADIERLLASTDANVVQDLKRYPDKLGLLGRSFDARILYIPIMTAMSIMRDYADADLRARLKEAKFPVTEPGDGLDRLRESQLGLAFQGQPVTIRSVGRKPGKERKDEFQKLSQYASKDDGALNRTMGEALEAAGLIKAYKPEDGLGVTQNRNSDVLCATADGSVRLEFMWRVETSVGDIARYVLEKLYQYGKAIGYLNGT
;
A
#
# COMPACT_ATOMS: atom_id res chain seq x y z
N MET A 1 12.28 -11.81 -7.49
CA MET A 1 11.68 -10.79 -6.62
C MET A 1 10.36 -10.33 -7.20
N SER A 2 9.33 -10.27 -6.35
CA SER A 2 7.93 -10.22 -6.76
C SER A 2 7.61 -8.93 -7.51
N ASN A 3 7.16 -9.09 -8.74
CA ASN A 3 6.37 -8.10 -9.44
C ASN A 3 5.03 -7.99 -8.69
N THR A 4 5.03 -7.33 -7.53
CA THR A 4 3.90 -7.34 -6.59
C THR A 4 2.75 -6.65 -7.29
N SER A 5 1.76 -7.48 -7.69
CA SER A 5 0.57 -7.01 -8.39
C SER A 5 -0.09 -5.92 -7.56
N VAL A 6 -0.36 -4.78 -8.19
CA VAL A 6 -1.05 -3.67 -7.53
C VAL A 6 -2.43 -4.14 -7.10
N GLN A 7 -2.74 -3.98 -5.81
CA GLN A 7 -4.03 -4.32 -5.23
C GLN A 7 -4.88 -3.06 -5.08
N ILE A 8 -5.92 -2.94 -5.92
CA ILE A 8 -6.93 -1.88 -5.87
C ILE A 8 -8.31 -2.55 -5.90
N PRO A 9 -8.93 -2.81 -4.73
CA PRO A 9 -10.23 -3.45 -4.67
C PRO A 9 -11.33 -2.47 -5.05
N ASN A 10 -12.33 -2.94 -5.79
CA ASN A 10 -13.52 -2.19 -6.17
C ASN A 10 -14.80 -2.71 -5.48
N ARG A 11 -14.68 -3.79 -4.72
CA ARG A 11 -15.76 -4.48 -4.00
C ARG A 11 -15.28 -4.99 -2.65
N PHE A 12 -16.21 -5.15 -1.71
CA PHE A 12 -15.90 -5.60 -0.36
C PHE A 12 -15.27 -7.00 -0.32
N GLU A 13 -15.80 -7.94 -1.11
CA GLU A 13 -15.29 -9.31 -1.15
C GLU A 13 -13.87 -9.38 -1.74
N GLY A 14 -13.53 -8.40 -2.58
CA GLY A 14 -12.15 -8.21 -3.06
C GLY A 14 -11.25 -7.70 -1.94
N LEU A 15 -11.71 -6.69 -1.20
CA LEU A 15 -10.99 -6.09 -0.08
C LEU A 15 -10.74 -7.11 1.04
N GLU A 16 -11.76 -7.86 1.46
CA GLU A 16 -11.69 -8.85 2.54
C GLU A 16 -10.65 -9.96 2.24
N ARG A 17 -10.52 -10.37 0.97
CA ARG A 17 -9.52 -11.35 0.54
C ARG A 17 -8.09 -10.78 0.47
N MET A 18 -7.93 -9.46 0.35
CA MET A 18 -6.63 -8.80 0.23
C MET A 18 -6.04 -8.44 1.59
N ILE A 19 -6.90 -8.18 2.57
CA ILE A 19 -6.51 -7.85 3.94
C ILE A 19 -5.89 -9.07 4.63
N ARG A 20 -4.78 -8.85 5.34
CA ARG A 20 -4.06 -9.92 6.05
C ARG A 20 -4.36 -9.94 7.54
N HIS A 21 -4.70 -8.79 8.10
CA HIS A 21 -4.96 -8.61 9.53
C HIS A 21 -6.25 -7.81 9.77
N GLY A 22 -7.07 -8.23 10.74
CA GLY A 22 -8.38 -7.60 11.00
C GLY A 22 -8.32 -6.10 11.33
N ASP A 23 -7.20 -5.62 11.89
CA ASP A 23 -7.01 -4.22 12.24
C ASP A 23 -6.84 -3.30 11.02
N GLU A 24 -6.41 -3.83 9.87
CA GLU A 24 -6.24 -3.06 8.63
C GLU A 24 -7.58 -2.48 8.13
N LEU A 25 -8.69 -3.19 8.35
CA LEU A 25 -10.03 -2.71 7.98
C LEU A 25 -10.39 -1.38 8.63
N SER A 26 -9.98 -1.16 9.88
CA SER A 26 -10.26 0.08 10.62
C SER A 26 -9.53 1.30 10.04
N SER A 27 -8.37 1.07 9.40
CA SER A 27 -7.60 2.11 8.74
C SER A 27 -8.13 2.47 7.34
N ILE A 28 -8.85 1.54 6.71
CA ILE A 28 -9.33 1.63 5.33
C ILE A 28 -10.77 2.17 5.29
N VAL A 29 -11.64 1.64 6.13
CA VAL A 29 -13.09 1.92 6.05
C VAL A 29 -13.44 3.15 6.86
N ARG A 30 -14.10 4.11 6.22
CA ARG A 30 -14.56 5.36 6.84
C ARG A 30 -16.03 5.25 7.28
N PRO A 31 -16.42 5.92 8.37
CA PRO A 31 -17.80 5.95 8.82
C PRO A 31 -18.68 6.76 7.86
N VAL A 32 -19.77 6.16 7.37
CA VAL A 32 -20.80 6.87 6.61
C VAL A 32 -21.84 7.42 7.59
N ARG A 33 -21.61 8.65 8.09
CA ARG A 33 -22.37 9.22 9.22
C ARG A 33 -23.89 9.20 9.02
N GLY A 34 -24.38 9.58 7.83
CA GLY A 34 -25.81 9.57 7.54
C GLY A 34 -26.43 8.17 7.68
N ALA A 35 -25.72 7.13 7.22
CA ALA A 35 -26.20 5.76 7.32
C ALA A 35 -26.07 5.21 8.76
N LEU A 36 -25.03 5.61 9.51
CA LEU A 36 -24.90 5.26 10.92
C LEU A 36 -26.04 5.85 11.75
N ASN A 37 -26.39 7.12 11.52
CA ASN A 37 -27.50 7.77 12.21
C ASN A 37 -28.83 7.07 11.91
N ALA A 38 -29.07 6.68 10.66
CA ALA A 38 -30.28 5.93 10.30
C ALA A 38 -30.35 4.57 11.03
N ILE A 39 -29.23 3.87 11.20
CA ILE A 39 -29.20 2.63 11.99
C ILE A 39 -29.46 2.90 13.47
N ASP A 40 -28.94 4.00 14.02
CA ASP A 40 -29.19 4.37 15.42
C ASP A 40 -30.67 4.76 15.64
N GLU A 41 -31.28 5.52 14.74
CA GLU A 41 -32.70 5.87 14.78
C GLU A 41 -33.59 4.62 14.72
N ILE A 42 -33.29 3.67 13.82
CA ILE A 42 -34.00 2.38 13.75
C ILE A 42 -33.83 1.59 15.05
N TYR A 43 -32.62 1.59 15.61
CA TYR A 43 -32.35 0.89 16.86
C TYR A 43 -33.14 1.47 18.04
N ASP A 44 -33.23 2.79 18.14
CA ASP A 44 -33.98 3.47 19.20
C ASP A 44 -35.49 3.18 19.08
N ASP A 45 -36.01 3.09 17.85
CA ASP A 45 -37.39 2.64 17.60
C ASP A 45 -37.61 1.18 17.99
N MET A 46 -36.68 0.28 17.64
CA MET A 46 -36.71 -1.14 18.06
C MET A 46 -36.77 -1.29 19.59
N GLN A 47 -35.99 -0.50 20.33
CA GLN A 47 -36.01 -0.51 21.80
C GLN A 47 -37.35 0.00 22.35
N SER A 48 -37.92 1.03 21.73
CA SER A 48 -39.19 1.62 22.16
C SER A 48 -40.38 0.70 21.89
N ALA A 49 -40.36 -0.01 20.76
CA ALA A 49 -41.42 -0.91 20.33
C ALA A 49 -41.27 -2.35 20.86
N CYS A 50 -40.14 -2.68 21.51
CA CYS A 50 -39.80 -4.03 21.97
C CYS A 50 -39.88 -5.10 20.87
N GLN A 51 -39.48 -4.75 19.65
CA GLN A 51 -39.46 -5.63 18.49
C GLN A 51 -38.26 -5.33 17.58
N GLY A 52 -37.92 -6.30 16.74
CA GLY A 52 -36.91 -6.13 15.70
C GLY A 52 -37.41 -5.24 14.57
N ALA A 53 -36.54 -4.96 13.61
CA ALA A 53 -36.86 -4.14 12.45
C ALA A 53 -36.46 -4.81 11.14
N PHE A 54 -37.17 -4.45 10.07
CA PHE A 54 -36.84 -4.82 8.70
C PHE A 54 -36.47 -3.57 7.91
N LEU A 55 -35.30 -3.60 7.27
CA LEU A 55 -34.78 -2.49 6.49
C LEU A 55 -34.50 -2.93 5.05
N VAL A 56 -35.15 -2.28 4.09
CA VAL A 56 -34.77 -2.35 2.68
C VAL A 56 -33.70 -1.29 2.43
N LEU A 57 -32.47 -1.74 2.15
CA LEU A 57 -31.31 -0.88 1.94
C LEU A 57 -30.97 -0.83 0.45
N HIS A 58 -31.34 0.23 -0.25
CA HIS A 58 -31.06 0.37 -1.67
C HIS A 58 -29.94 1.37 -1.93
N GLY A 59 -29.29 1.26 -3.07
CA GLY A 59 -28.25 2.20 -3.48
C GLY A 59 -27.48 1.68 -4.67
N GLN A 60 -26.81 2.58 -5.38
CA GLN A 60 -26.11 2.21 -6.61
C GLN A 60 -25.05 1.11 -6.37
N PRO A 61 -24.80 0.21 -7.33
CA PRO A 61 -23.72 -0.75 -7.25
C PRO A 61 -22.36 -0.07 -6.99
N GLY A 62 -21.62 -0.57 -6.01
CA GLY A 62 -20.33 0.00 -5.63
C GLY A 62 -20.40 1.27 -4.75
N SER A 63 -21.55 1.66 -4.22
CA SER A 63 -21.64 2.75 -3.23
C SER A 63 -21.03 2.40 -1.86
N GLY A 64 -20.80 1.11 -1.59
CA GLY A 64 -20.19 0.63 -0.35
C GLY A 64 -21.17 0.00 0.64
N LYS A 65 -22.41 -0.35 0.24
CA LYS A 65 -23.42 -1.02 1.08
C LYS A 65 -22.87 -2.23 1.83
N SER A 66 -22.30 -3.19 1.11
CA SER A 66 -21.75 -4.42 1.71
C SER A 66 -20.62 -4.08 2.67
N THR A 67 -19.69 -3.20 2.26
CA THR A 67 -18.61 -2.71 3.15
C THR A 67 -19.18 -2.12 4.43
N PHE A 68 -20.16 -1.24 4.35
CA PHE A 68 -20.80 -0.61 5.50
C PHE A 68 -21.42 -1.64 6.44
N LEU A 69 -22.29 -2.52 5.94
CA LEU A 69 -23.00 -3.51 6.77
C LEU A 69 -22.04 -4.48 7.47
N HIS A 70 -21.00 -4.94 6.78
CA HIS A 70 -20.01 -5.87 7.34
C HIS A 70 -19.03 -5.21 8.32
N THR A 71 -18.95 -3.88 8.33
CA THR A 71 -18.02 -3.11 9.18
C THR A 71 -18.71 -2.26 10.25
N LEU A 72 -20.03 -2.36 10.41
CA LEU A 72 -20.78 -1.64 11.45
C LEU A 72 -20.17 -1.79 12.85
N LYS A 73 -19.68 -3.00 13.19
CA LYS A 73 -19.00 -3.29 14.47
C LYS A 73 -17.75 -2.44 14.75
N LEU A 74 -17.14 -1.84 13.71
CA LEU A 74 -16.00 -0.93 13.88
C LEU A 74 -16.43 0.46 14.38
N PHE A 75 -17.71 0.82 14.22
CA PHE A 75 -18.22 2.15 14.49
C PHE A 75 -19.26 2.20 15.61
N ARG A 76 -19.79 1.03 16.02
CA ARG A 76 -20.82 0.90 17.06
C ARG A 76 -20.52 -0.31 17.93
N ASP A 77 -20.44 -0.06 19.24
CA ASP A 77 -20.19 -1.09 20.22
C ASP A 77 -21.36 -2.05 20.36
N GLY A 78 -21.03 -3.33 20.62
CA GLY A 78 -22.02 -4.38 20.79
C GLY A 78 -22.83 -4.68 19.53
N VAL A 79 -22.34 -4.35 18.34
CA VAL A 79 -22.97 -4.71 17.06
C VAL A 79 -22.33 -5.96 16.47
N ARG A 80 -23.16 -6.90 16.03
CA ARG A 80 -22.71 -8.07 15.26
C ARG A 80 -23.47 -8.19 13.96
N THR A 81 -22.74 -8.37 12.86
CA THR A 81 -23.32 -8.64 11.55
C THR A 81 -23.27 -10.14 11.26
N ILE A 82 -24.40 -10.71 10.83
CA ILE A 82 -24.54 -12.08 10.34
C ILE A 82 -24.97 -12.02 8.87
N LYS A 83 -24.38 -12.86 8.03
CA LYS A 83 -24.70 -12.96 6.61
C LYS A 83 -25.58 -14.18 6.37
N VAL A 84 -26.66 -14.01 5.60
CA VAL A 84 -27.45 -15.11 5.04
C VAL A 84 -27.15 -15.16 3.54
N ASP A 85 -26.46 -16.22 3.11
CA ASP A 85 -26.04 -16.39 1.72
C ASP A 85 -27.25 -16.60 0.79
N ALA A 86 -27.08 -16.39 -0.51
CA ALA A 86 -28.17 -16.38 -1.49
C ALA A 86 -28.89 -17.74 -1.60
N GLU A 87 -28.14 -18.80 -1.40
CA GLU A 87 -28.56 -20.20 -1.53
C GLU A 87 -29.33 -20.70 -0.30
N GLN A 88 -29.17 -20.05 0.86
CA GLN A 88 -29.83 -20.45 2.10
C GLN A 88 -31.27 -19.92 2.15
N PRO A 89 -32.29 -20.75 2.40
CA PRO A 89 -33.67 -20.26 2.57
C PRO A 89 -33.76 -19.31 3.77
N ILE A 90 -34.37 -18.13 3.56
CA ILE A 90 -34.50 -17.10 4.60
C ILE A 90 -35.25 -17.62 5.85
N PRO A 91 -36.39 -18.34 5.72
CA PRO A 91 -37.09 -18.87 6.89
C PRO A 91 -36.20 -19.77 7.76
N GLU A 92 -35.51 -20.73 7.15
CA GLU A 92 -34.60 -21.65 7.84
C GLU A 92 -33.46 -20.89 8.53
N ALA A 93 -32.85 -19.93 7.82
CA ALA A 93 -31.77 -19.12 8.36
C ALA A 93 -32.20 -18.29 9.60
N LEU A 94 -33.44 -17.82 9.64
CA LEU A 94 -33.97 -17.04 10.76
C LEU A 94 -34.38 -17.93 11.94
N GLU A 95 -34.91 -19.13 11.68
CA GLU A 95 -35.29 -20.11 12.72
C GLU A 95 -34.08 -20.64 13.51
N GLU A 96 -32.91 -20.73 12.86
CA GLU A 96 -31.66 -21.14 13.51
C GLU A 96 -31.07 -20.08 14.45
N LEU A 97 -31.57 -18.84 14.41
CA LEU A 97 -31.04 -17.74 15.21
C LEU A 97 -31.58 -17.75 16.63
N LEU A 98 -30.68 -17.93 17.60
CA LEU A 98 -30.99 -17.82 19.02
C LEU A 98 -31.16 -16.36 19.48
N GLU A 99 -31.61 -16.17 20.72
CA GLU A 99 -31.68 -14.85 21.36
C GLU A 99 -30.29 -14.17 21.36
N PRO A 100 -30.16 -12.96 20.79
CA PRO A 100 -28.87 -12.29 20.67
C PRO A 100 -28.37 -11.81 22.03
N HIS A 101 -27.07 -12.01 22.27
CA HIS A 101 -26.38 -11.46 23.44
C HIS A 101 -25.85 -10.04 23.20
N GLU A 102 -25.77 -9.65 21.93
CA GLU A 102 -25.27 -8.38 21.47
C GLU A 102 -26.30 -7.24 21.69
N ARG A 103 -25.82 -5.99 21.67
CA ARG A 103 -26.70 -4.80 21.72
C ARG A 103 -27.63 -4.77 20.52
N LEU A 104 -27.06 -5.03 19.33
CA LEU A 104 -27.77 -5.10 18.07
C LEU A 104 -27.16 -6.20 17.19
N ARG A 105 -28.01 -7.10 16.69
CA ARG A 105 -27.67 -8.04 15.64
C ARG A 105 -28.17 -7.53 14.29
N VAL A 106 -27.31 -7.49 13.28
CA VAL A 106 -27.66 -7.11 11.91
C VAL A 106 -27.60 -8.35 11.03
N VAL A 107 -28.74 -8.80 10.51
CA VAL A 107 -28.82 -9.95 9.59
C VAL A 107 -28.89 -9.43 8.16
N VAL A 108 -27.88 -9.71 7.34
CA VAL A 108 -27.78 -9.23 5.96
C VAL A 108 -28.17 -10.34 4.99
N LEU A 109 -29.24 -10.12 4.22
CA LEU A 109 -29.71 -11.02 3.17
C LEU A 109 -28.88 -10.85 1.90
N ALA A 110 -27.67 -11.40 1.89
CA ALA A 110 -26.69 -11.18 0.83
C ALA A 110 -27.05 -11.90 -0.48
N GLY A 111 -26.54 -11.38 -1.60
CA GLY A 111 -26.65 -12.02 -2.92
C GLY A 111 -28.05 -12.03 -3.54
N ARG A 112 -29.03 -11.34 -2.93
CA ARG A 112 -30.42 -11.17 -3.40
C ARG A 112 -30.70 -9.77 -3.93
N GLU A 113 -29.64 -9.07 -4.36
CA GLU A 113 -29.69 -7.65 -4.68
C GLU A 113 -30.33 -7.36 -6.05
N ALA A 114 -30.28 -8.35 -6.97
CA ALA A 114 -30.90 -8.32 -8.28
C ALA A 114 -32.01 -9.38 -8.37
N LEU A 115 -33.22 -8.93 -8.75
CA LEU A 115 -34.46 -9.73 -8.79
C LEU A 115 -34.54 -10.95 -9.75
N PRO A 116 -33.66 -11.21 -10.74
CA PRO A 116 -33.94 -12.29 -11.70
C PRO A 116 -34.02 -13.70 -11.10
N SER A 117 -33.60 -13.91 -9.84
CA SER A 117 -33.51 -15.25 -9.21
C SER A 117 -34.56 -15.54 -8.14
N THR A 118 -35.38 -14.57 -7.69
CA THR A 118 -36.36 -14.80 -6.61
C THR A 118 -37.77 -14.76 -7.16
N SER A 119 -38.52 -15.87 -7.06
CA SER A 119 -39.92 -15.86 -7.47
C SER A 119 -40.73 -14.95 -6.55
N GLU A 120 -41.84 -14.42 -7.06
CA GLU A 120 -42.77 -13.61 -6.27
C GLU A 120 -43.28 -14.35 -5.02
N ALA A 121 -43.39 -15.68 -5.09
CA ALA A 121 -43.78 -16.55 -3.99
C ALA A 121 -42.67 -16.66 -2.94
N ASP A 122 -41.40 -16.80 -3.35
CA ASP A 122 -40.27 -16.87 -2.42
C ASP A 122 -40.08 -15.55 -1.65
N MET A 123 -40.32 -14.42 -2.32
CA MET A 123 -40.26 -13.10 -1.68
C MET A 123 -41.36 -12.96 -0.61
N GLU A 124 -42.56 -13.43 -0.90
CA GLU A 124 -43.68 -13.39 0.03
C GLU A 124 -43.44 -14.31 1.24
N LEU A 125 -42.97 -15.54 0.99
CA LEU A 125 -42.54 -16.47 2.04
C LEU A 125 -41.46 -15.85 2.94
N ALA A 126 -40.44 -15.23 2.35
CA ALA A 126 -39.36 -14.57 3.09
C ALA A 126 -39.88 -13.41 3.94
N LEU A 127 -40.74 -12.53 3.39
CA LEU A 127 -41.28 -11.39 4.11
C LEU A 127 -42.21 -11.82 5.26
N HIS A 128 -42.98 -12.90 5.09
CA HIS A 128 -43.74 -13.50 6.19
C HIS A 128 -42.84 -14.01 7.30
N ALA A 129 -41.78 -14.75 6.96
CA ALA A 129 -40.81 -15.25 7.94
C ALA A 129 -40.11 -14.11 8.69
N ILE A 130 -39.69 -13.06 7.98
CA ILE A 130 -39.09 -11.86 8.60
C ILE A 130 -40.08 -11.21 9.57
N ASN A 131 -41.33 -10.99 9.16
CA ASN A 131 -42.35 -10.34 9.98
C ASN A 131 -42.68 -11.15 11.25
N GLN A 132 -42.69 -12.48 11.16
CA GLN A 132 -42.85 -13.34 12.32
C GLN A 132 -41.63 -13.29 13.24
N PHE A 133 -40.44 -13.36 12.65
CA PHE A 133 -39.17 -13.39 13.38
C PHE A 133 -38.92 -12.10 14.16
N ILE A 134 -39.07 -10.91 13.56
CA ILE A 134 -38.80 -9.64 14.26
C ILE A 134 -39.72 -9.42 15.47
N ARG A 135 -40.87 -10.09 15.53
CA ARG A 135 -41.82 -10.06 16.66
C ARG A 135 -41.53 -11.13 17.72
N SER A 136 -40.66 -12.09 17.42
CA SER A 136 -40.24 -13.13 18.35
C SER A 136 -39.19 -12.60 19.33
N ARG A 137 -38.98 -13.31 20.44
CA ARG A 137 -37.98 -12.94 21.44
C ARG A 137 -36.56 -12.92 20.85
N GLU A 138 -36.29 -13.84 19.93
CA GLU A 138 -35.03 -13.95 19.20
C GLU A 138 -34.84 -12.75 18.25
N GLY A 139 -35.91 -12.22 17.66
CA GLY A 139 -35.87 -11.09 16.74
C GLY A 139 -35.80 -9.70 17.38
N GLN A 140 -36.16 -9.52 18.66
CA GLN A 140 -36.33 -8.19 19.29
C GLN A 140 -35.11 -7.25 19.19
N ARG A 141 -33.89 -7.79 19.16
CA ARG A 141 -32.65 -7.00 18.98
C ARG A 141 -32.00 -7.24 17.63
N THR A 142 -32.79 -7.62 16.64
CA THR A 142 -32.32 -7.95 15.30
C THR A 142 -32.87 -6.99 14.26
N LEU A 143 -31.97 -6.37 13.52
CA LEU A 143 -32.26 -5.65 12.30
C LEU A 143 -32.01 -6.59 11.11
N VAL A 144 -33.08 -6.95 10.40
CA VAL A 144 -32.97 -7.71 9.15
C VAL A 144 -32.84 -6.73 7.99
N VAL A 145 -31.73 -6.78 7.27
CA VAL A 145 -31.41 -5.88 6.16
C VAL A 145 -31.47 -6.63 4.83
N TRP A 146 -32.29 -6.13 3.92
CA TRP A 146 -32.35 -6.58 2.53
C TRP A 146 -31.65 -5.57 1.61
N PRO A 147 -30.39 -5.82 1.20
CA PRO A 147 -29.69 -4.94 0.27
C PRO A 147 -30.24 -5.06 -1.15
N CYS A 148 -30.40 -3.93 -1.84
CA CYS A 148 -30.89 -3.86 -3.22
C CYS A 148 -29.96 -3.01 -4.10
N THR A 149 -29.76 -3.41 -5.37
CA THR A 149 -28.92 -2.65 -6.31
C THR A 149 -29.63 -1.47 -6.97
N GLY A 150 -30.97 -1.45 -6.96
CA GLY A 150 -31.78 -0.46 -7.67
C GLY A 150 -33.05 -0.08 -6.90
N GLU A 151 -33.55 1.12 -7.20
CA GLU A 151 -34.79 1.68 -6.66
C GLU A 151 -35.99 0.80 -7.02
N ASP A 152 -36.05 0.31 -8.26
CA ASP A 152 -37.11 -0.55 -8.77
C ASP A 152 -37.27 -1.84 -7.95
N VAL A 153 -36.14 -2.46 -7.57
CA VAL A 153 -36.13 -3.65 -6.72
C VAL A 153 -36.63 -3.33 -5.32
N ALA A 154 -36.12 -2.24 -4.76
CA ALA A 154 -36.49 -1.79 -3.43
C ALA A 154 -38.00 -1.51 -3.36
N GLN A 155 -38.53 -0.75 -4.31
CA GLN A 155 -39.96 -0.40 -4.37
C GLN A 155 -40.85 -1.64 -4.51
N ARG A 156 -40.42 -2.69 -5.23
CA ARG A 156 -41.16 -3.96 -5.30
C ARG A 156 -41.22 -4.67 -3.95
N ILE A 157 -40.08 -4.77 -3.25
CA ILE A 157 -40.01 -5.39 -1.92
C ILE A 157 -40.84 -4.58 -0.92
N LEU A 158 -40.75 -3.25 -0.95
CA LEU A 158 -41.51 -2.35 -0.09
C LEU A 158 -43.02 -2.47 -0.34
N ALA A 159 -43.45 -2.50 -1.60
CA ALA A 159 -44.86 -2.67 -1.93
C ALA A 159 -45.43 -4.00 -1.41
N LYS A 160 -44.63 -5.08 -1.45
CA LYS A 160 -45.01 -6.38 -0.87
C LYS A 160 -45.00 -6.39 0.64
N ALA A 161 -43.94 -5.90 1.26
CA ALA A 161 -43.82 -5.79 2.70
C ALA A 161 -44.98 -4.99 3.30
N ASN A 162 -45.38 -3.91 2.63
CA ASN A 162 -46.52 -3.08 3.04
C ASN A 162 -47.87 -3.83 2.97
N LYS A 163 -48.04 -4.76 2.03
CA LYS A 163 -49.25 -5.61 1.96
C LYS A 163 -49.29 -6.67 3.06
N ILE A 164 -48.13 -7.21 3.44
CA ILE A 164 -48.02 -8.31 4.41
C ILE A 164 -48.10 -7.80 5.85
N GLY A 165 -47.31 -6.78 6.19
CA GLY A 165 -47.13 -6.31 7.56
C GLY A 165 -47.39 -4.82 7.76
N GLY A 166 -47.59 -4.04 6.69
CA GLY A 166 -47.82 -2.60 6.77
C GLY A 166 -46.73 -1.89 7.57
N ASP A 167 -47.14 -0.89 8.34
CA ASP A 167 -46.23 -0.09 9.19
C ASP A 167 -45.67 -0.92 10.36
N ALA A 168 -46.28 -2.07 10.72
CA ALA A 168 -45.74 -2.96 11.74
C ALA A 168 -44.49 -3.74 11.27
N LEU A 169 -44.26 -3.83 9.95
CA LEU A 169 -43.05 -4.44 9.37
C LEU A 169 -42.06 -3.39 8.89
N LEU A 170 -42.54 -2.29 8.32
CA LEU A 170 -41.72 -1.26 7.68
C LEU A 170 -41.42 -0.05 8.58
N GLY A 171 -42.05 0.04 9.75
CA GLY A 171 -42.04 1.25 10.57
C GLY A 171 -42.95 2.35 10.04
N VAL A 172 -42.99 3.47 10.77
CA VAL A 172 -43.87 4.62 10.49
C VAL A 172 -43.19 5.65 9.55
N TYR A 173 -41.86 5.67 9.52
CA TYR A 173 -41.04 6.62 8.76
C TYR A 173 -40.32 5.92 7.60
N ASP A 174 -39.66 6.70 6.72
CA ASP A 174 -39.09 6.29 5.42
C ASP A 174 -38.86 4.78 5.26
N LYS A 175 -39.78 4.13 4.53
CA LYS A 175 -39.96 2.67 4.49
C LYS A 175 -38.74 1.91 3.94
N GLY A 176 -37.77 2.61 3.37
CA GLY A 176 -36.47 2.10 2.94
C GLY A 176 -35.41 3.19 2.99
N TYR A 177 -34.14 2.81 3.00
CA TYR A 177 -33.02 3.74 3.10
C TYR A 177 -32.17 3.75 1.83
N CYS A 178 -31.97 4.95 1.26
CA CYS A 178 -31.08 5.19 0.13
C CYS A 178 -29.64 5.37 0.59
N PHE A 179 -28.81 4.36 0.37
CA PHE A 179 -27.40 4.38 0.71
C PHE A 179 -26.56 5.01 -0.41
N GLU A 180 -26.19 6.27 -0.20
CA GLU A 180 -25.36 7.05 -1.12
C GLU A 180 -23.86 6.70 -1.02
N GLY A 181 -23.42 6.16 0.12
CA GLY A 181 -22.01 5.89 0.41
C GLY A 181 -21.28 7.07 1.04
N PRO A 182 -19.93 7.02 1.11
CA PRO A 182 -19.15 8.15 1.60
C PRO A 182 -19.30 9.36 0.65
N PRO A 183 -19.17 10.60 1.16
CA PRO A 183 -19.25 11.78 0.30
C PRO A 183 -18.08 11.79 -0.70
N LYS A 184 -18.31 12.31 -1.91
CA LYS A 184 -17.29 12.34 -2.98
C LYS A 184 -16.01 13.07 -2.58
N SER A 185 -16.11 14.04 -1.67
CA SER A 185 -14.95 14.75 -1.10
C SER A 185 -13.96 13.82 -0.40
N GLU A 186 -14.42 12.68 0.12
CA GLU A 186 -13.59 11.71 0.84
C GLU A 186 -12.99 10.62 -0.08
N TYR A 187 -13.40 10.55 -1.34
CA TYR A 187 -13.01 9.43 -2.23
C TYR A 187 -11.50 9.31 -2.37
N VAL A 188 -10.80 10.43 -2.59
CA VAL A 188 -9.34 10.44 -2.77
C VAL A 188 -8.62 10.01 -1.49
N ASP A 189 -9.09 10.46 -0.33
CA ASP A 189 -8.48 10.10 0.96
C ASP A 189 -8.73 8.63 1.32
N ILE A 190 -9.93 8.10 1.02
CA ILE A 190 -10.23 6.67 1.14
C ILE A 190 -9.31 5.87 0.24
N ALA A 191 -9.15 6.25 -1.03
CA ALA A 191 -8.26 5.56 -1.94
C ALA A 191 -6.79 5.61 -1.48
N ARG A 192 -6.32 6.74 -0.96
CA ARG A 192 -4.97 6.87 -0.40
C ARG A 192 -4.76 5.87 0.74
N GLY A 193 -5.67 5.82 1.71
CA GLY A 193 -5.61 4.88 2.83
C GLY A 193 -5.65 3.42 2.37
N THR A 194 -6.57 3.08 1.47
CA THR A 194 -6.68 1.72 0.91
C THR A 194 -5.41 1.29 0.18
N ILE A 195 -4.86 2.15 -0.68
CA ILE A 195 -3.66 1.81 -1.47
C ILE A 195 -2.45 1.65 -0.55
N GLN A 196 -2.27 2.56 0.41
CA GLN A 196 -1.18 2.52 1.36
C GLN A 196 -1.23 1.22 2.20
N ALA A 197 -2.40 0.85 2.70
CA ALA A 197 -2.58 -0.37 3.49
C ALA A 197 -2.31 -1.64 2.67
N LEU A 198 -2.85 -1.75 1.45
CA LEU A 198 -2.78 -2.97 0.65
C LEU A 198 -1.49 -3.13 -0.16
N ASN A 199 -0.73 -2.05 -0.37
CA ASN A 199 0.44 -2.05 -1.26
C ASN A 199 1.73 -1.66 -0.53
N GLY A 200 1.88 -2.06 0.74
CA GLY A 200 3.13 -1.91 1.48
C GLY A 200 3.55 -0.46 1.72
N GLY A 201 2.59 0.45 1.85
CA GLY A 201 2.85 1.88 2.05
C GLY A 201 2.90 2.71 0.76
N ALA A 202 2.59 2.13 -0.41
CA ALA A 202 2.65 2.87 -1.67
C ALA A 202 1.67 4.07 -1.72
N SER A 203 2.10 5.16 -2.35
CA SER A 203 1.27 6.33 -2.64
C SER A 203 0.58 6.23 -4.00
N LEU A 204 -0.37 7.13 -4.27
CA LEU A 204 -0.98 7.28 -5.60
C LEU A 204 0.06 7.63 -6.68
N ILE A 205 1.05 8.46 -6.31
CA ILE A 205 2.15 8.83 -7.21
C ILE A 205 2.94 7.59 -7.64
N ALA A 206 3.18 6.63 -6.74
CA ALA A 206 3.85 5.37 -7.08
C ALA A 206 3.07 4.49 -8.09
N LEU A 207 1.79 4.80 -8.34
CA LEU A 207 0.95 4.18 -9.37
C LEU A 207 0.90 5.02 -10.66
N GLY A 208 1.64 6.13 -10.71
CA GLY A 208 1.59 7.10 -11.80
C GLY A 208 0.34 7.98 -11.79
N ILE A 209 -0.33 8.13 -10.64
CA ILE A 209 -1.58 8.89 -10.55
C ILE A 209 -1.31 10.12 -9.68
N THR A 210 -1.35 11.32 -10.28
CA THR A 210 -1.23 12.57 -9.52
C THR A 210 -2.50 12.84 -8.71
N GLU A 211 -2.41 13.75 -7.75
CA GLU A 211 -3.57 14.12 -6.94
C GLU A 211 -4.65 14.82 -7.77
N GLU A 212 -4.26 15.69 -8.70
CA GLU A 212 -5.18 16.36 -9.63
C GLU A 212 -5.92 15.32 -10.47
N ARG A 213 -5.19 14.33 -11.00
CA ARG A 213 -5.77 13.25 -11.78
C ARG A 213 -6.73 12.40 -10.95
N ALA A 214 -6.37 12.07 -9.71
CA ALA A 214 -7.25 11.35 -8.79
C ALA A 214 -8.54 12.15 -8.50
N ARG A 215 -8.43 13.47 -8.29
CA ARG A 215 -9.59 14.36 -8.09
C ARG A 215 -10.49 14.44 -9.33
N GLU A 216 -9.92 14.50 -10.53
CA GLU A 216 -10.69 14.44 -11.79
C GLU A 216 -11.47 13.13 -11.94
N LEU A 217 -10.83 12.00 -11.63
CA LEU A 217 -11.46 10.69 -11.68
C LEU A 217 -12.57 10.57 -10.63
N ALA A 218 -12.35 11.10 -9.42
CA ALA A 218 -13.35 11.13 -8.35
C ALA A 218 -14.57 12.00 -8.74
N ALA A 219 -14.36 13.15 -9.37
CA ALA A 219 -15.43 14.03 -9.82
C ALA A 219 -16.35 13.36 -10.85
N LYS A 220 -15.77 12.56 -11.76
CA LYS A 220 -16.50 11.81 -12.80
C LYS A 220 -17.15 10.53 -12.28
N ALA A 221 -16.71 10.01 -11.14
CA ALA A 221 -17.25 8.78 -10.58
C ALA A 221 -18.65 9.00 -10.00
N THR A 222 -19.54 8.04 -10.24
CA THR A 222 -20.88 7.98 -9.63
C THR A 222 -20.78 7.45 -8.20
N THR A 223 -20.05 6.35 -8.00
CA THR A 223 -19.84 5.67 -6.72
C THR A 223 -18.36 5.50 -6.38
N ILE A 224 -18.04 5.25 -5.11
CA ILE A 224 -16.67 4.95 -4.67
C ILE A 224 -16.08 3.74 -5.41
N GLY A 225 -16.88 2.70 -5.66
CA GLY A 225 -16.46 1.55 -6.46
C GLY A 225 -16.19 1.90 -7.93
N ASN A 226 -16.93 2.84 -8.52
CA ASN A 226 -16.64 3.37 -9.86
C ASN A 226 -15.31 4.14 -9.86
N PHE A 227 -15.04 4.93 -8.83
CA PHE A 227 -13.76 5.62 -8.67
C PHE A 227 -12.58 4.64 -8.57
N PHE A 228 -12.67 3.60 -7.73
CA PHE A 228 -11.63 2.57 -7.62
C PHE A 228 -11.42 1.81 -8.95
N ASN A 229 -12.48 1.57 -9.72
CA ASN A 229 -12.35 1.01 -11.07
C ASN A 229 -11.57 1.93 -11.99
N SER A 230 -11.88 3.23 -11.99
CA SER A 230 -11.15 4.22 -12.80
C SER A 230 -9.67 4.31 -12.40
N LEU A 231 -9.36 4.32 -11.10
CA LEU A 231 -7.97 4.28 -10.61
C LEU A 231 -7.23 3.04 -11.11
N ARG A 232 -7.85 1.86 -11.02
CA ARG A 232 -7.25 0.61 -11.49
C ARG A 232 -7.00 0.63 -13.00
N MET A 233 -7.91 1.21 -13.78
CA MET A 233 -7.72 1.36 -15.23
C MET A 233 -6.57 2.32 -15.55
N GLU A 234 -6.47 3.44 -14.83
CA GLU A 234 -5.40 4.42 -14.98
C GLU A 234 -4.03 3.82 -14.62
N GLU A 235 -3.93 3.13 -13.47
CA GLU A 235 -2.73 2.41 -13.05
C GLU A 235 -2.28 1.40 -14.12
N ARG A 236 -3.22 0.59 -14.62
CA ARG A 236 -2.91 -0.41 -15.65
C ARG A 236 -2.37 0.27 -16.92
N ARG A 237 -3.00 1.38 -17.35
CA ARG A 237 -2.56 2.14 -18.52
C ARG A 237 -1.14 2.66 -18.34
N ASN A 238 -0.86 3.26 -17.17
CA ASN A 238 0.44 3.80 -16.81
C ASN A 238 1.53 2.71 -16.79
N ARG A 239 1.24 1.58 -16.12
CA ARG A 239 2.14 0.43 -16.06
C ARG A 239 2.41 -0.16 -17.44
N THR A 240 1.39 -0.32 -18.28
CA THR A 240 1.54 -0.83 -19.64
C THR A 240 2.36 0.12 -20.52
N ALA A 241 2.17 1.43 -20.38
CA ALA A 241 2.97 2.42 -21.12
C ALA A 241 4.47 2.30 -20.79
N LEU A 242 4.82 2.13 -19.52
CA LEU A 242 6.20 1.94 -19.08
C LEU A 242 6.75 0.56 -19.50
N ALA A 243 5.95 -0.51 -19.35
CA ALA A 243 6.36 -1.86 -19.72
C ALA A 243 6.67 -2.02 -21.22
N ASN A 244 5.97 -1.29 -22.09
CA ASN A 244 6.23 -1.29 -23.54
C ASN A 244 7.57 -0.62 -23.90
N LEU A 245 8.12 0.21 -23.01
CA LEU A 245 9.37 0.95 -23.22
C LEU A 245 10.57 0.28 -22.55
N LEU A 246 10.34 -0.69 -21.66
CA LEU A 246 11.37 -1.47 -20.98
C LEU A 246 11.52 -2.84 -21.68
N PRO A 247 12.54 -3.03 -22.53
CA PRO A 247 12.90 -4.37 -22.99
C PRO A 247 13.15 -5.29 -21.77
N GLU A 248 12.89 -6.58 -21.90
CA GLU A 248 13.09 -7.52 -20.79
C GLU A 248 14.51 -7.51 -20.25
N GLN A 249 15.51 -7.23 -21.10
CA GLN A 249 16.91 -7.10 -20.69
C GLN A 249 17.20 -5.85 -19.84
N ALA A 250 16.32 -4.86 -19.85
CA ALA A 250 16.42 -3.64 -19.05
C ALA A 250 15.69 -3.76 -17.70
N ARG A 251 15.06 -4.89 -17.37
CA ARG A 251 14.44 -5.12 -16.07
C ARG A 251 15.51 -5.38 -15.01
N HIS A 252 15.65 -4.45 -14.09
CA HIS A 252 16.57 -4.52 -12.96
C HIS A 252 15.96 -3.80 -11.77
N ASN A 253 16.46 -4.13 -10.59
CA ASN A 253 16.20 -3.33 -9.41
C ASN A 253 17.23 -2.19 -9.30
N LEU A 254 16.86 -1.04 -8.76
CA LEU A 254 17.76 0.09 -8.52
C LEU A 254 17.84 0.39 -7.03
N TRP A 255 18.95 0.05 -6.37
CA TRP A 255 19.12 0.32 -4.94
C TRP A 255 20.18 1.39 -4.72
N ILE A 256 19.81 2.44 -4.01
CA ILE A 256 20.72 3.50 -3.59
C ILE A 256 21.27 3.15 -2.21
N VAL A 257 22.59 3.09 -2.08
CA VAL A 257 23.29 2.77 -0.84
C VAL A 257 23.91 4.05 -0.27
N VAL A 258 23.38 4.53 0.85
CA VAL A 258 23.83 5.76 1.52
C VAL A 258 24.86 5.41 2.59
N ILE A 259 26.06 6.01 2.46
CA ILE A 259 27.17 5.81 3.39
C ILE A 259 27.72 7.19 3.76
N ALA A 260 27.40 7.66 4.97
CA ALA A 260 27.82 8.98 5.43
C ALA A 260 28.28 9.04 6.89
N GLY A 261 29.22 9.95 7.17
CA GLY A 261 29.89 10.09 8.47
C GLY A 261 28.98 10.48 9.64
N ASN A 262 27.80 11.02 9.35
CA ASN A 262 26.75 11.31 10.33
C ASN A 262 25.84 10.12 10.63
N ASP A 263 26.02 8.97 9.97
CA ASP A 263 25.18 7.76 10.08
C ASP A 263 23.69 8.05 9.85
N PRO A 264 23.27 8.31 8.60
CA PRO A 264 21.98 8.89 8.25
C PRO A 264 20.81 7.87 8.27
N GLU A 265 20.75 7.02 9.30
CA GLU A 265 19.71 5.99 9.42
C GLU A 265 18.30 6.61 9.52
N THR A 266 18.15 7.69 10.30
CA THR A 266 16.86 8.36 10.52
C THR A 266 16.41 9.11 9.27
N GLU A 267 17.36 9.73 8.57
CA GLU A 267 17.13 10.46 7.33
C GLU A 267 16.69 9.50 6.22
N VAL A 268 17.35 8.33 6.08
CA VAL A 268 16.92 7.28 5.15
C VAL A 268 15.53 6.76 5.53
N GLY A 269 15.28 6.46 6.81
CA GLY A 269 13.97 6.02 7.27
C GLY A 269 12.83 7.00 6.93
N THR A 270 13.12 8.30 6.97
CA THR A 270 12.14 9.35 6.61
C THR A 270 11.75 9.30 5.12
N LEU A 271 12.68 8.91 4.24
CA LEU A 271 12.50 8.91 2.78
C LEU A 271 12.02 7.57 2.20
N THR A 272 11.72 6.61 3.07
CA THR A 272 11.33 5.25 2.66
C THR A 272 9.95 4.86 3.21
N SER A 273 9.35 3.86 2.59
CA SER A 273 8.09 3.26 3.00
C SER A 273 8.18 1.74 3.08
N GLY A 274 7.33 1.16 3.93
CA GLY A 274 7.23 -0.29 4.14
C GLY A 274 8.43 -0.92 4.87
N ALA A 275 8.38 -2.25 5.03
CA ALA A 275 9.41 -3.02 5.75
C ALA A 275 10.67 -3.33 4.93
N HIS A 276 10.73 -2.87 3.67
CA HIS A 276 11.81 -3.16 2.72
C HIS A 276 12.52 -1.90 2.20
N PHE A 277 12.34 -0.76 2.86
CA PHE A 277 12.97 0.52 2.50
C PHE A 277 12.73 0.94 1.04
N SER A 278 11.52 0.71 0.53
CA SER A 278 11.13 1.20 -0.80
C SER A 278 11.18 2.73 -0.80
N ALA A 279 11.70 3.31 -1.87
CA ALA A 279 11.81 4.76 -2.01
C ALA A 279 10.42 5.41 -2.04
N ASP A 280 10.14 6.31 -1.09
CA ASP A 280 8.89 7.06 -1.05
C ASP A 280 9.03 8.32 -1.92
N ILE A 281 8.61 8.21 -3.18
CA ILE A 281 8.75 9.30 -4.17
C ILE A 281 8.03 10.58 -3.74
N GLU A 282 6.91 10.48 -3.02
CA GLU A 282 6.18 11.65 -2.54
C GLU A 282 7.00 12.40 -1.48
N ARG A 283 7.57 11.68 -0.51
CA ARG A 283 8.46 12.27 0.50
C ARG A 283 9.77 12.80 -0.10
N LEU A 284 10.32 12.12 -1.09
CA LEU A 284 11.52 12.57 -1.81
C LEU A 284 11.29 13.91 -2.51
N LEU A 285 10.16 14.06 -3.21
CA LEU A 285 9.78 15.30 -3.88
C LEU A 285 9.49 16.43 -2.89
N ALA A 286 8.89 16.12 -1.75
CA ALA A 286 8.59 17.09 -0.69
C ALA A 286 9.85 17.55 0.07
N SER A 287 10.87 16.69 0.19
CA SER A 287 12.07 16.97 0.99
C SER A 287 13.16 17.74 0.24
N THR A 288 12.93 18.12 -1.02
CA THR A 288 13.95 18.79 -1.85
C THR A 288 13.50 20.17 -2.35
N ASP A 289 14.29 21.20 -2.06
CA ASP A 289 14.09 22.60 -2.49
C ASP A 289 14.96 23.02 -3.69
N ALA A 290 15.76 22.12 -4.25
CA ALA A 290 16.75 22.46 -5.28
C ALA A 290 16.13 22.80 -6.65
N ASN A 291 16.71 23.78 -7.36
CA ASN A 291 16.31 24.19 -8.71
C ASN A 291 16.34 23.05 -9.75
N VAL A 292 17.29 22.10 -9.65
CA VAL A 292 17.35 20.89 -10.51
C VAL A 292 16.11 20.01 -10.35
N VAL A 293 15.49 20.05 -9.17
CA VAL A 293 14.29 19.28 -8.85
C VAL A 293 13.02 19.99 -9.32
N GLN A 294 13.06 21.26 -9.72
CA GLN A 294 11.88 21.89 -10.33
C GLN A 294 11.48 21.22 -11.65
N ASP A 295 12.44 20.80 -12.47
CA ASP A 295 12.16 20.05 -13.70
C ASP A 295 11.69 18.62 -13.40
N LEU A 296 12.22 17.99 -12.35
CA LEU A 296 11.80 16.66 -11.89
C LEU A 296 10.37 16.68 -11.31
N LYS A 297 10.02 17.76 -10.58
CA LYS A 297 8.68 18.02 -10.05
C LYS A 297 7.62 18.20 -11.15
N ARG A 298 8.01 18.37 -12.42
CA ARG A 298 7.06 18.40 -13.55
C ARG A 298 6.49 17.02 -13.90
N TYR A 299 7.15 15.93 -13.47
CA TYR A 299 6.75 14.56 -13.82
C TYR A 299 6.73 13.63 -12.59
N PRO A 300 6.00 13.99 -11.51
CA PRO A 300 6.01 13.23 -10.26
C PRO A 300 5.45 11.82 -10.45
N ASP A 301 4.41 11.67 -11.26
CA ASP A 301 3.80 10.41 -11.67
C ASP A 301 4.79 9.48 -12.39
N LYS A 302 5.57 10.02 -13.33
CA LYS A 302 6.59 9.25 -14.05
C LYS A 302 7.68 8.76 -13.13
N LEU A 303 8.16 9.60 -12.22
CA LEU A 303 9.15 9.22 -11.21
C LEU A 303 8.59 8.17 -10.24
N GLY A 304 7.31 8.29 -9.88
CA GLY A 304 6.58 7.30 -9.10
C GLY A 304 6.57 5.92 -9.76
N LEU A 305 6.21 5.86 -11.04
CA LEU A 305 6.21 4.63 -11.82
C LEU A 305 7.61 4.03 -11.99
N LEU A 306 8.63 4.86 -12.23
CA LEU A 306 10.02 4.40 -12.31
C LEU A 306 10.49 3.83 -10.96
N GLY A 307 10.23 4.54 -9.86
CA GLY A 307 10.56 4.08 -8.52
C GLY A 307 9.96 2.71 -8.22
N ARG A 308 8.68 2.51 -8.57
CA ARG A 308 8.03 1.20 -8.43
C ARG A 308 8.56 0.15 -9.40
N SER A 309 8.73 0.49 -10.66
CA SER A 309 9.14 -0.45 -11.72
C SER A 309 10.56 -0.95 -11.54
N PHE A 310 11.44 -0.14 -10.95
CA PHE A 310 12.80 -0.52 -10.61
C PHE A 310 12.92 -1.06 -9.18
N ASP A 311 11.83 -1.31 -8.45
CA ASP A 311 11.86 -1.66 -7.03
C ASP A 311 12.90 -0.80 -6.28
N ALA A 312 12.77 0.52 -6.44
CA ALA A 312 13.77 1.46 -5.98
C ALA A 312 13.83 1.45 -4.47
N ARG A 313 15.03 1.27 -3.90
CA ARG A 313 15.25 1.22 -2.45
C ARG A 313 16.33 2.20 -2.02
N ILE A 314 16.21 2.71 -0.81
CA ILE A 314 17.22 3.56 -0.18
C ILE A 314 17.71 2.83 1.06
N LEU A 315 18.97 2.40 1.06
CA LEU A 315 19.54 1.53 2.07
C LEU A 315 20.71 2.24 2.73
N TYR A 316 20.79 2.17 4.05
CA TYR A 316 21.88 2.73 4.82
C TYR A 316 22.89 1.64 5.20
N ILE A 317 24.18 1.95 5.06
CA ILE A 317 25.28 1.14 5.60
C ILE A 317 26.02 1.96 6.67
N PRO A 318 26.15 1.44 7.90
CA PRO A 318 26.96 2.09 8.93
C PRO A 318 28.41 2.28 8.52
N ILE A 319 29.00 3.41 8.91
CA ILE A 319 30.40 3.71 8.56
C ILE A 319 31.37 2.63 9.07
N MET A 320 31.03 1.99 10.19
CA MET A 320 31.80 0.87 10.72
C MET A 320 31.80 -0.33 9.79
N THR A 321 30.63 -0.67 9.24
CA THR A 321 30.48 -1.76 8.27
C THR A 321 31.27 -1.45 7.02
N ALA A 322 31.12 -0.23 6.47
CA ALA A 322 31.87 0.19 5.29
C ALA A 322 33.39 0.15 5.53
N MET A 323 33.89 0.69 6.65
CA MET A 323 35.32 0.66 6.97
C MET A 323 35.86 -0.76 7.19
N SER A 324 35.12 -1.64 7.87
CA SER A 324 35.51 -3.05 8.03
C SER A 324 35.60 -3.75 6.66
N ILE A 325 34.60 -3.57 5.79
CA ILE A 325 34.64 -4.12 4.42
C ILE A 325 35.89 -3.64 3.67
N MET A 326 36.21 -2.35 3.73
CA MET A 326 37.40 -1.81 3.06
C MET A 326 38.71 -2.38 3.62
N ARG A 327 38.78 -2.69 4.92
CA ARG A 327 39.98 -3.33 5.52
C ARG A 327 40.11 -4.79 5.11
N ASP A 328 38.99 -5.48 4.95
CA ASP A 328 38.95 -6.92 4.71
C ASP A 328 39.14 -7.25 3.22
N TYR A 329 38.48 -6.49 2.35
CA TYR A 329 38.35 -6.82 0.93
C TYR A 329 39.09 -5.90 -0.02
N ALA A 330 39.71 -4.79 0.43
CA ALA A 330 40.50 -3.96 -0.48
C ALA A 330 41.63 -4.78 -1.13
N ASP A 331 41.78 -4.65 -2.44
CA ASP A 331 42.88 -5.25 -3.18
C ASP A 331 44.23 -4.57 -2.84
N ALA A 332 45.34 -5.10 -3.38
CA ALA A 332 46.67 -4.58 -3.07
C ALA A 332 46.86 -3.11 -3.48
N ASP A 333 46.24 -2.69 -4.59
CA ASP A 333 46.33 -1.33 -5.13
C ASP A 333 45.54 -0.34 -4.26
N LEU A 334 44.27 -0.66 -3.98
CA LEU A 334 43.43 0.14 -3.09
C LEU A 334 44.02 0.21 -1.68
N ARG A 335 44.59 -0.88 -1.14
CA ARG A 335 45.30 -0.85 0.15
C ARG A 335 46.48 0.12 0.14
N ALA A 336 47.24 0.20 -0.96
CA ALA A 336 48.36 1.14 -1.08
C ALA A 336 47.85 2.59 -1.08
N ARG A 337 46.81 2.87 -1.88
CA ARG A 337 46.19 4.21 -1.96
C ARG A 337 45.53 4.64 -0.64
N LEU A 338 44.87 3.72 0.05
CA LEU A 338 44.27 3.99 1.37
C LEU A 338 45.35 4.30 2.42
N LYS A 339 46.50 3.61 2.39
CA LYS A 339 47.64 3.94 3.25
C LYS A 339 48.18 5.35 2.97
N GLU A 340 48.29 5.74 1.70
CA GLU A 340 48.67 7.11 1.32
C GLU A 340 47.67 8.15 1.83
N ALA A 341 46.37 7.83 1.75
CA ALA A 341 45.29 8.63 2.34
C ALA A 341 45.24 8.59 3.89
N LYS A 342 46.21 7.95 4.54
CA LYS A 342 46.30 7.78 6.01
C LYS A 342 45.08 7.09 6.61
N PHE A 343 44.41 6.25 5.83
CA PHE A 343 43.36 5.36 6.31
C PHE A 343 44.01 4.10 6.91
N PRO A 344 43.63 3.68 8.13
CA PRO A 344 44.24 2.52 8.77
C PRO A 344 43.81 1.22 8.08
N VAL A 345 44.73 0.63 7.32
CA VAL A 345 44.62 -0.70 6.73
C VAL A 345 45.21 -1.71 7.73
N THR A 346 44.42 -2.11 8.72
CA THR A 346 44.78 -3.08 9.77
C THR A 346 44.36 -4.51 9.40
N GLU A 347 44.63 -5.49 10.28
CA GLU A 347 44.22 -6.91 10.12
C GLU A 347 42.72 -7.07 9.86
N PRO A 348 42.30 -8.16 9.18
CA PRO A 348 40.90 -8.38 8.80
C PRO A 348 39.97 -8.39 10.02
N GLY A 349 38.89 -7.64 9.92
CA GLY A 349 37.81 -7.53 10.89
C GLY A 349 36.60 -8.41 10.59
N ASP A 350 35.46 -7.96 11.08
CA ASP A 350 34.14 -8.60 11.04
C ASP A 350 33.27 -8.09 9.87
N GLY A 351 33.88 -7.69 8.75
CA GLY A 351 33.20 -7.00 7.65
C GLY A 351 32.05 -7.78 7.01
N LEU A 352 32.22 -9.10 6.83
CA LEU A 352 31.15 -9.96 6.28
C LEU A 352 29.95 -10.08 7.21
N ASP A 353 30.19 -10.27 8.51
CA ASP A 353 29.11 -10.44 9.48
C ASP A 353 28.33 -9.14 9.62
N ARG A 354 29.03 -8.01 9.71
CA ARG A 354 28.42 -6.67 9.67
C ARG A 354 27.64 -6.40 8.38
N LEU A 355 28.13 -6.88 7.22
CA LEU A 355 27.45 -6.72 5.95
C LEU A 355 26.15 -7.51 5.91
N ARG A 356 26.16 -8.77 6.36
CA ARG A 356 24.96 -9.62 6.45
C ARG A 356 23.88 -9.03 7.36
N GLU A 357 24.30 -8.40 8.46
CA GLU A 357 23.38 -7.74 9.41
C GLU A 357 22.94 -6.33 8.97
N SER A 358 23.59 -5.74 7.97
CA SER A 358 23.24 -4.40 7.47
C SER A 358 21.91 -4.39 6.70
N GLN A 359 21.32 -3.20 6.52
CA GLN A 359 20.11 -3.06 5.70
C GLN A 359 20.30 -3.61 4.28
N LEU A 360 21.49 -3.44 3.68
CA LEU A 360 21.82 -3.99 2.37
C LEU A 360 21.83 -5.52 2.37
N GLY A 361 22.45 -6.13 3.39
CA GLY A 361 22.49 -7.59 3.54
C GLY A 361 21.11 -8.19 3.72
N LEU A 362 20.32 -7.63 4.63
CA LEU A 362 18.94 -8.06 4.88
C LEU A 362 18.06 -7.91 3.63
N ALA A 363 18.25 -6.83 2.85
CA ALA A 363 17.53 -6.60 1.60
C ALA A 363 17.82 -7.69 0.55
N PHE A 364 19.09 -8.10 0.39
CA PHE A 364 19.46 -9.21 -0.50
C PHE A 364 18.95 -10.57 -0.01
N GLN A 365 18.82 -10.76 1.30
CA GLN A 365 18.24 -11.96 1.91
C GLN A 365 16.70 -11.99 1.84
N GLY A 366 16.06 -10.91 1.38
CA GLY A 366 14.60 -10.80 1.33
C GLY A 366 13.94 -10.71 2.71
N GLN A 367 14.71 -10.44 3.76
CA GLN A 367 14.17 -10.31 5.12
C GLN A 367 13.53 -8.93 5.31
N PRO A 368 12.38 -8.84 6.00
CA PRO A 368 11.88 -7.54 6.44
C PRO A 368 12.89 -6.96 7.41
N VAL A 369 13.26 -5.70 7.21
CA VAL A 369 14.20 -5.07 8.13
C VAL A 369 13.43 -4.68 9.37
N THR A 370 13.70 -5.37 10.47
CA THR A 370 13.25 -4.91 11.78
C THR A 370 14.12 -3.73 12.18
N ILE A 371 13.52 -2.73 12.84
CA ILE A 371 14.25 -1.65 13.51
C ILE A 371 15.03 -2.30 14.66
N ARG A 372 16.14 -2.96 14.36
CA ARG A 372 17.09 -3.39 15.37
C ARG A 372 17.97 -2.20 15.68
N SER A 373 18.06 -1.88 16.97
CA SER A 373 18.96 -0.89 17.51
C SER A 373 20.39 -1.20 17.03
N VAL A 374 20.89 -0.41 16.09
CA VAL A 374 22.31 -0.41 15.75
C VAL A 374 23.06 0.06 17.00
N GLY A 375 24.21 -0.56 17.27
CA GLY A 375 25.05 -0.25 18.42
C GLY A 375 25.41 1.24 18.54
N ARG A 376 26.08 1.59 19.65
CA ARG A 376 26.45 2.97 20.01
C ARG A 376 26.99 3.76 18.80
N LYS A 377 26.44 4.95 18.55
CA LYS A 377 26.90 5.88 17.49
C LYS A 377 28.43 6.01 17.55
N PRO A 378 29.11 6.03 16.39
CA PRO A 378 30.57 6.08 16.35
C PRO A 378 31.10 7.35 17.01
N GLY A 379 32.15 7.17 17.81
CA GLY A 379 32.91 8.28 18.39
C GLY A 379 33.66 9.09 17.34
N LYS A 380 34.15 10.27 17.75
CA LYS A 380 34.83 11.23 16.88
C LYS A 380 35.97 10.62 16.05
N GLU A 381 36.82 9.81 16.68
CA GLU A 381 37.96 9.15 16.01
C GLU A 381 37.52 8.32 14.79
N ARG A 382 36.43 7.57 14.92
CA ARG A 382 35.92 6.71 13.83
C ARG A 382 35.28 7.52 12.71
N LYS A 383 34.68 8.68 13.04
CA LYS A 383 34.18 9.63 12.05
C LYS A 383 35.33 10.29 11.29
N ASP A 384 36.39 10.67 11.98
CA ASP A 384 37.60 11.26 11.39
C ASP A 384 38.31 10.23 10.47
N GLU A 385 38.32 8.95 10.84
CA GLU A 385 38.80 7.86 9.97
C GLU A 385 37.95 7.71 8.71
N PHE A 386 36.61 7.66 8.87
CA PHE A 386 35.69 7.55 7.74
C PHE A 386 35.76 8.77 6.82
N GLN A 387 36.01 9.97 7.34
CA GLN A 387 36.16 11.18 6.54
C GLN A 387 37.27 11.03 5.50
N LYS A 388 38.39 10.37 5.84
CA LYS A 388 39.48 10.09 4.89
C LYS A 388 39.02 9.17 3.76
N LEU A 389 38.25 8.14 4.10
CA LEU A 389 37.66 7.21 3.13
C LEU A 389 36.67 7.92 2.20
N SER A 390 35.78 8.75 2.75
CA SER A 390 34.82 9.52 1.95
C SER A 390 35.50 10.58 1.06
N GLN A 391 36.59 11.19 1.52
CA GLN A 391 37.40 12.09 0.69
C GLN A 391 38.07 11.35 -0.47
N TYR A 392 38.55 10.13 -0.25
CA TYR A 392 39.05 9.28 -1.33
C TYR A 392 37.93 8.96 -2.33
N ALA A 393 36.75 8.56 -1.85
CA ALA A 393 35.58 8.27 -2.69
C ALA A 393 35.21 9.45 -3.61
N SER A 394 35.39 10.70 -3.16
CA SER A 394 35.11 11.87 -3.99
C SER A 394 36.03 12.03 -5.21
N LYS A 395 37.16 11.32 -5.24
CA LYS A 395 38.15 11.33 -6.32
C LYS A 395 38.10 10.07 -7.19
N ASP A 396 37.91 8.91 -6.56
CA ASP A 396 37.83 7.59 -7.20
C ASP A 396 36.97 6.68 -6.31
N ASP A 397 35.66 6.66 -6.58
CA ASP A 397 34.71 5.76 -5.91
C ASP A 397 34.67 4.37 -6.56
N GLY A 398 35.12 4.22 -7.81
CA GLY A 398 35.09 2.96 -8.54
C GLY A 398 35.80 1.82 -7.82
N ALA A 399 36.98 2.09 -7.24
CA ALA A 399 37.70 1.10 -6.45
C ALA A 399 36.94 0.68 -5.17
N LEU A 400 36.34 1.64 -4.47
CA LEU A 400 35.56 1.36 -3.25
C LEU A 400 34.28 0.57 -3.58
N ASN A 401 33.58 0.96 -4.65
CA ASN A 401 32.35 0.32 -5.09
C ASN A 401 32.63 -1.13 -5.54
N ARG A 402 33.75 -1.37 -6.21
CA ARG A 402 34.21 -2.74 -6.54
C ARG A 402 34.43 -3.58 -5.28
N THR A 403 35.14 -3.05 -4.29
CA THR A 403 35.37 -3.74 -3.01
C THR A 403 34.06 -4.06 -2.28
N MET A 404 33.04 -3.20 -2.36
CA MET A 404 31.69 -3.52 -1.86
C MET A 404 31.07 -4.71 -2.63
N GLY A 405 31.22 -4.75 -3.96
CA GLY A 405 30.78 -5.88 -4.79
C GLY A 405 31.45 -7.20 -4.41
N GLU A 406 32.76 -7.19 -4.19
CA GLU A 406 33.54 -8.37 -3.75
C GLU A 406 33.08 -8.88 -2.39
N ALA A 407 32.83 -7.97 -1.44
CA ALA A 407 32.33 -8.34 -0.13
C ALA A 407 30.92 -8.95 -0.19
N LEU A 408 30.04 -8.43 -1.06
CA LEU A 408 28.70 -8.99 -1.27
C LEU A 408 28.74 -10.41 -1.84
N GLU A 409 29.64 -10.65 -2.80
CA GLU A 409 29.84 -11.99 -3.40
C GLU A 409 30.43 -12.96 -2.36
N ALA A 410 31.46 -12.54 -1.63
CA ALA A 410 32.08 -13.34 -0.56
C ALA A 410 31.12 -13.62 0.61
N ALA A 411 30.18 -12.71 0.89
CA ALA A 411 29.14 -12.91 1.89
C ALA A 411 28.10 -13.98 1.49
N GLY A 412 28.05 -14.37 0.21
CA GLY A 412 27.03 -15.24 -0.37
C GLY A 412 25.68 -14.53 -0.59
N LEU A 413 25.68 -13.19 -0.60
CA LEU A 413 24.46 -12.39 -0.80
C LEU A 413 24.10 -12.23 -2.27
N ILE A 414 25.10 -12.32 -3.16
CA ILE A 414 24.95 -12.25 -4.62
C ILE A 414 25.76 -13.38 -5.27
N LYS A 415 25.45 -13.70 -6.53
CA LYS A 415 26.15 -14.76 -7.29
C LYS A 415 27.41 -14.27 -7.99
N ALA A 416 27.39 -13.02 -8.43
CA ALA A 416 28.48 -12.35 -9.15
C ALA A 416 28.18 -10.85 -9.20
N TYR A 417 29.21 -10.04 -9.46
CA TYR A 417 29.04 -8.61 -9.70
C TYR A 417 29.81 -8.13 -10.94
N LYS A 418 29.40 -7.00 -11.51
CA LYS A 418 30.11 -6.28 -12.57
C LYS A 418 30.19 -4.79 -12.21
N PRO A 419 31.39 -4.19 -12.10
CA PRO A 419 31.52 -2.76 -11.92
C PRO A 419 31.20 -2.01 -13.22
N GLU A 420 30.61 -0.82 -13.11
CA GLU A 420 30.41 0.12 -14.22
C GLU A 420 29.65 -0.46 -15.45
N ASP A 421 28.71 -1.36 -15.22
CA ASP A 421 27.94 -1.98 -16.30
C ASP A 421 26.92 -1.00 -16.92
N GLY A 422 26.93 -0.87 -18.25
CA GLY A 422 26.07 0.05 -18.98
C GLY A 422 24.62 -0.42 -19.12
N LEU A 423 23.68 0.43 -18.72
CA LEU A 423 22.27 0.37 -19.10
C LEU A 423 22.08 1.26 -20.33
N GLY A 424 21.89 0.66 -21.51
CA GLY A 424 21.75 1.45 -22.74
C GLY A 424 20.75 0.85 -23.71
N VAL A 425 19.54 1.41 -23.73
CA VAL A 425 18.62 1.31 -24.89
C VAL A 425 18.69 2.59 -25.72
N THR A 426 18.72 3.76 -25.06
CA THR A 426 18.76 5.07 -25.75
C THR A 426 19.94 5.97 -25.35
N GLN A 427 20.42 5.90 -24.10
CA GLN A 427 21.66 6.52 -23.64
C GLN A 427 22.41 5.52 -22.77
N ASN A 428 23.73 5.42 -22.93
CA ASN A 428 24.52 4.50 -22.11
C ASN A 428 24.71 5.10 -20.71
N ARG A 429 24.14 4.44 -19.69
CA ARG A 429 24.28 4.84 -18.30
C ARG A 429 24.91 3.71 -17.49
N ASN A 430 26.10 3.93 -16.95
CA ASN A 430 26.74 2.94 -16.11
C ASN A 430 26.20 3.02 -14.68
N SER A 431 25.89 1.86 -14.10
CA SER A 431 25.67 1.71 -12.65
C SER A 431 26.99 1.48 -11.95
N ASP A 432 27.14 1.92 -10.71
CA ASP A 432 28.38 1.70 -9.94
C ASP A 432 28.69 0.20 -9.84
N VAL A 433 27.70 -0.62 -9.46
CA VAL A 433 27.81 -2.08 -9.42
C VAL A 433 26.51 -2.73 -9.90
N LEU A 434 26.62 -3.66 -10.84
CA LEU A 434 25.54 -4.58 -11.21
C LEU A 434 25.74 -5.91 -10.48
N CYS A 435 24.80 -6.29 -9.62
CA CYS A 435 24.78 -7.54 -8.90
C CYS A 435 23.85 -8.56 -9.57
N ALA A 436 24.35 -9.77 -9.82
CA ALA A 436 23.54 -10.91 -10.23
C ALA A 436 23.01 -11.66 -9.01
N THR A 437 21.69 -11.88 -8.96
CA THR A 437 21.01 -12.62 -7.87
C THR A 437 20.36 -13.88 -8.43
N ALA A 438 19.75 -14.69 -7.56
CA ALA A 438 18.97 -15.85 -8.02
C ALA A 438 17.76 -15.47 -8.88
N ASP A 439 17.19 -14.30 -8.63
CA ASP A 439 15.89 -13.89 -9.18
C ASP A 439 15.97 -12.78 -10.25
N GLY A 440 17.17 -12.35 -10.63
CA GLY A 440 17.37 -11.23 -11.53
C GLY A 440 18.63 -10.43 -11.21
N SER A 441 18.61 -9.14 -11.52
CA SER A 441 19.74 -8.24 -11.30
C SER A 441 19.37 -7.02 -10.48
N VAL A 442 20.33 -6.55 -9.69
CA VAL A 442 20.21 -5.35 -8.86
C VAL A 442 21.35 -4.41 -9.24
N ARG A 443 21.03 -3.18 -9.64
CA ARG A 443 21.98 -2.10 -9.84
C ARG A 443 22.11 -1.30 -8.56
N LEU A 444 23.33 -1.21 -8.04
CA LEU A 444 23.67 -0.44 -6.86
C LEU A 444 24.25 0.91 -7.28
N GLU A 445 23.81 1.96 -6.59
CA GLU A 445 24.35 3.31 -6.69
C GLU A 445 24.80 3.75 -5.29
N PHE A 446 26.09 4.00 -5.11
CA PHE A 446 26.67 4.36 -3.82
C PHE A 446 26.71 5.87 -3.65
N MET A 447 26.28 6.36 -2.48
CA MET A 447 26.36 7.75 -2.09
C MET A 447 27.33 7.90 -0.92
N TRP A 448 28.61 8.07 -1.24
CA TRP A 448 29.66 8.35 -0.26
C TRP A 448 29.67 9.83 0.11
N ARG A 449 29.47 10.17 1.39
CA ARG A 449 29.48 11.56 1.87
C ARG A 449 30.15 11.69 3.23
N VAL A 450 30.82 12.81 3.48
CA VAL A 450 31.31 13.13 4.83
C VAL A 450 30.11 13.39 5.76
N GLU A 451 29.12 14.12 5.27
CA GLU A 451 27.85 14.41 5.94
C GLU A 451 26.75 14.54 4.88
N THR A 452 25.51 14.19 5.24
CA THR A 452 24.37 14.29 4.35
C THR A 452 23.09 14.65 5.10
N SER A 453 22.20 15.38 4.44
CA SER A 453 20.86 15.69 4.95
C SER A 453 19.77 14.89 4.23
N VAL A 454 18.54 14.94 4.77
CA VAL A 454 17.34 14.39 4.10
C VAL A 454 17.22 14.94 2.67
N GLY A 455 17.41 16.25 2.47
CA GLY A 455 17.32 16.88 1.15
C GLY A 455 18.42 16.44 0.19
N ASP A 456 19.63 16.16 0.69
CA ASP A 456 20.73 15.66 -0.15
C ASP A 456 20.49 14.25 -0.66
N ILE A 457 20.03 13.35 0.22
CA ILE A 457 19.67 11.98 -0.15
C ILE A 457 18.51 12.02 -1.15
N ALA A 458 17.50 12.83 -0.87
CA ALA A 458 16.33 12.93 -1.73
C ALA A 458 16.67 13.39 -3.15
N ARG A 459 17.49 14.44 -3.26
CA ARG A 459 18.04 14.90 -4.55
C ARG A 459 18.79 13.80 -5.28
N TYR A 460 19.71 13.10 -4.61
CA TYR A 460 20.52 12.06 -5.24
C TYR A 460 19.66 10.93 -5.81
N VAL A 461 18.68 10.45 -5.03
CA VAL A 461 17.76 9.39 -5.45
C VAL A 461 16.92 9.82 -6.65
N LEU A 462 16.34 11.02 -6.60
CA LEU A 462 15.53 11.55 -7.71
C LEU A 462 16.34 11.75 -8.99
N GLU A 463 17.58 12.24 -8.88
CA GLU A 463 18.50 12.39 -10.02
C GLU A 463 18.84 11.04 -10.65
N LYS A 464 19.11 10.00 -9.85
CA LYS A 464 19.37 8.64 -10.38
C LYS A 464 18.14 8.08 -11.06
N LEU A 465 16.95 8.15 -10.44
CA LEU A 465 15.71 7.71 -11.09
C LEU A 465 15.47 8.42 -12.42
N TYR A 466 15.71 9.72 -12.48
CA TYR A 466 15.60 10.50 -13.71
C TYR A 466 16.60 10.05 -14.79
N GLN A 467 17.87 9.88 -14.43
CA GLN A 467 18.92 9.43 -15.35
C GLN A 467 18.61 8.03 -15.92
N TYR A 468 18.15 7.12 -15.07
CA TYR A 468 17.72 5.78 -15.49
C TYR A 468 16.48 5.85 -16.38
N GLY A 469 15.49 6.68 -16.02
CA GLY A 469 14.31 6.96 -16.83
C GLY A 469 14.63 7.50 -18.23
N LYS A 470 15.68 8.33 -18.36
CA LYS A 470 16.20 8.78 -19.66
C LYS A 470 16.91 7.68 -20.42
N ALA A 471 17.76 6.88 -19.76
CA ALA A 471 18.51 5.79 -20.40
C ALA A 471 17.60 4.76 -21.08
N ILE A 472 16.42 4.49 -20.48
CA ILE A 472 15.39 3.60 -21.04
C ILE A 472 14.42 4.29 -22.00
N GLY A 473 14.57 5.60 -22.27
CA GLY A 473 13.70 6.33 -23.19
C GLY A 473 12.36 6.80 -22.63
N TYR A 474 12.04 6.52 -21.37
CA TYR A 474 10.75 6.88 -20.75
C TYR A 474 10.58 8.39 -20.55
N LEU A 475 11.71 9.08 -20.32
CA LEU A 475 11.75 10.53 -20.09
C LEU A 475 12.37 11.31 -21.28
N ASN A 476 12.52 10.69 -22.46
CA ASN A 476 13.16 11.33 -23.63
C ASN A 476 12.19 12.15 -24.53
N GLY A 477 10.91 12.25 -24.16
CA GLY A 477 9.88 13.02 -24.88
C GLY A 477 9.30 14.19 -24.07
N THR A 478 10.08 14.73 -23.14
CA THR A 478 9.71 15.86 -22.27
C THR A 478 10.62 17.04 -22.46
#